data_AF-A0A8E9YU77-F1
#
_entry.id   AF-A0A8E9YU77-F1
#
_cell.length_a   1.000
_cell.length_b   1.000
_cell.length_c   1.000
_cell.angle_alpha   90.00
_cell.angle_beta   90.00
_cell.angle_gamma   90.00
#
_symmetry.space_group_name_H-M   'P 1'
#
loop_
_entity.id
_entity.type
_entity.pdbx_description
1 polymer ?
#
loop_
_entity_poly.entity_id
_entity_poly.type
_entity_poly.pdbx_seq_one_letter_code
_entity_poly.pdbx_strand_id
1 'polypeptide(L)'
;MLEDSISDQTGDDELAPMVDGLSGALCIFILITTVFMISGIETVVTGIGRTYTGHTSLVDYSRDIVYFDKVLSLSEENYALINERIHQRVNKNITIEASNRDVNNTDNPHLKRDLTYNLLEFKKHIDTRSIRVTLKISDDDICQSKSSCIKWSVN
;
A
#
# COMPACT_ATOMS: atom_id res chain seq x y z
N MET A 1 -2.14 66.15 33.20
CA MET A 1 -0.91 66.88 32.83
C MET A 1 0.21 66.21 33.62
N LEU A 2 1.17 65.63 32.89
CA LEU A 2 2.55 65.30 33.27
C LEU A 2 2.81 64.22 34.34
N GLU A 3 3.25 63.08 33.79
CA GLU A 3 4.38 62.20 34.13
C GLU A 3 5.32 62.46 35.33
N ASP A 4 5.95 61.33 35.69
CA ASP A 4 7.24 61.10 36.37
C ASP A 4 7.28 61.04 37.90
N SER A 5 7.94 60.10 38.57
CA SER A 5 8.94 59.11 38.12
C SER A 5 9.21 58.02 39.19
N ILE A 6 9.30 56.77 38.72
CA ILE A 6 10.30 55.70 38.99
C ILE A 6 11.04 55.72 40.34
N SER A 7 10.88 54.66 41.13
CA SER A 7 11.98 53.74 41.48
C SER A 7 11.50 52.63 42.41
N ASP A 8 11.28 51.44 41.87
CA ASP A 8 11.44 50.21 42.66
C ASP A 8 12.51 49.37 41.96
N GLN A 9 13.65 49.26 42.64
CA GLN A 9 14.70 48.31 42.33
C GLN A 9 14.19 46.93 42.74
N THR A 10 14.08 45.99 41.81
CA THR A 10 14.07 44.57 42.18
C THR A 10 14.49 43.70 41.00
N GLY A 11 15.76 43.28 41.04
CA GLY A 11 16.14 41.94 40.59
C GLY A 11 16.23 41.70 39.09
N ASP A 12 16.99 42.51 38.38
CA ASP A 12 17.59 42.05 37.12
C ASP A 12 18.93 41.37 37.44
N ASP A 13 19.18 40.26 36.77
CA ASP A 13 20.43 39.46 36.70
C ASP A 13 20.49 38.13 37.46
N GLU A 14 19.36 37.42 37.63
CA GLU A 14 19.41 35.96 37.85
C GLU A 14 18.33 35.19 37.10
N LEU A 15 18.26 35.33 35.77
CA LEU A 15 17.49 34.41 34.92
C LEU A 15 18.17 34.18 33.56
N ALA A 16 19.32 33.52 33.58
CA ALA A 16 19.81 32.82 32.40
C ALA A 16 20.48 31.50 32.82
N PRO A 17 19.67 30.52 33.24
CA PRO A 17 19.76 29.23 32.55
C PRO A 17 18.38 28.57 32.41
N MET A 18 17.43 29.21 31.72
CA MET A 18 16.16 28.55 31.35
C MET A 18 15.83 28.72 29.87
N VAL A 19 16.85 28.69 28.99
CA VAL A 19 16.64 28.66 27.54
C VAL A 19 17.50 27.61 26.82
N ASP A 20 18.59 27.11 27.39
CA ASP A 20 19.40 26.07 26.71
C ASP A 20 18.87 24.65 26.90
N GLY A 21 18.28 24.33 28.06
CA GLY A 21 17.70 23.01 28.31
C GLY A 21 16.36 22.79 27.59
N LEU A 22 15.54 23.83 27.48
CA LEU A 22 14.20 23.74 26.88
C LEU A 22 14.26 23.59 25.36
N SER A 23 15.15 24.32 24.69
CA SER A 23 15.33 24.23 23.23
C SER A 23 15.88 22.86 22.81
N GLY A 24 16.86 22.33 23.54
CA GLY A 24 17.40 20.99 23.31
C GLY A 24 16.38 19.88 23.59
N ALA A 25 15.70 19.93 24.74
CA ALA A 25 14.67 18.94 25.08
C ALA A 25 13.50 18.96 24.09
N LEU A 26 13.02 20.14 23.70
CA LEU A 26 11.94 20.28 22.73
C LEU A 26 12.34 19.76 21.34
N CYS A 27 13.58 20.00 20.91
CA CYS A 27 14.12 19.42 19.68
C CYS A 27 14.14 17.88 19.73
N ILE A 28 14.62 17.31 20.84
CA ILE A 28 14.64 15.85 21.03
C ILE A 28 13.21 15.28 21.04
N PHE A 29 12.25 15.92 21.72
CA PHE A 29 10.85 15.49 21.70
C PHE A 29 10.23 15.53 20.29
N ILE A 30 10.53 16.55 19.49
CA ILE A 30 10.06 16.63 18.10
C ILE A 30 10.70 15.52 17.25
N LEU A 31 12.00 15.25 17.38
CA LEU A 31 12.65 14.16 16.65
C LEU A 31 12.08 12.79 17.03
N ILE A 32 11.83 12.54 18.32
CA ILE A 32 11.24 11.28 18.78
C ILE A 32 9.81 11.13 18.25
N THR A 33 8.96 12.16 18.39
CA THR A 33 7.57 12.12 17.93
C THR A 33 7.45 11.98 16.41
N THR A 34 8.30 12.65 15.64
CA THR A 34 8.32 12.52 14.17
C THR A 34 8.80 11.13 13.73
N VAL A 35 9.80 10.54 14.38
CA VAL A 35 10.24 9.16 14.11
C VAL A 35 9.12 8.16 14.42
N PHE A 36 8.43 8.30 15.56
CA PHE A 36 7.29 7.44 15.89
C PHE A 36 6.09 7.68 14.96
N MET A 37 5.82 8.91 14.52
CA MET A 37 4.78 9.18 13.52
C MET A 37 5.12 8.55 12.17
N ILE A 38 6.36 8.68 11.68
CA ILE A 38 6.79 8.05 10.42
C ILE A 38 6.74 6.52 10.53
N SER A 39 7.22 5.95 11.64
CA SER A 39 7.14 4.50 11.89
C SER A 39 5.69 4.00 12.05
N GLY A 40 4.82 4.85 12.61
CA GLY A 40 3.39 4.60 12.70
C GLY A 40 2.69 4.63 11.34
N ILE A 41 3.09 5.50 10.43
CA ILE A 41 2.49 5.57 9.08
C ILE A 41 2.70 4.26 8.33
N GLU A 42 3.85 3.58 8.46
CA GLU A 42 4.07 2.27 7.84
C GLU A 42 3.15 1.16 8.40
N THR A 43 2.71 1.27 9.66
CA THR A 43 1.81 0.29 10.30
C THR A 43 0.33 0.64 10.16
N VAL A 44 -0.02 1.91 9.96
CA VAL A 44 -1.41 2.37 9.78
C VAL A 44 -1.88 2.18 8.33
N VAL A 45 -0.99 2.12 7.35
CA VAL A 45 -1.34 1.70 5.96
C VAL A 45 -1.72 0.21 5.90
N THR A 46 -1.30 -0.61 6.87
CA THR A 46 -1.74 -2.00 7.02
C THR A 46 -2.86 -2.20 8.05
N GLY A 47 -3.15 -1.20 8.90
CA GLY A 47 -4.02 -1.32 10.08
C GLY A 47 -5.43 -0.72 9.94
N ILE A 48 -5.71 0.11 8.93
CA ILE A 48 -7.09 0.56 8.65
C ILE A 48 -7.71 -0.39 7.63
N GLY A 49 -8.03 -1.59 8.13
CA GLY A 49 -8.93 -2.53 7.48
C GLY A 49 -10.30 -1.90 7.26
N ARG A 50 -10.49 -1.24 6.12
CA ARG A 50 -11.71 -1.49 5.36
C ARG A 50 -11.43 -2.75 4.55
N THR A 51 -11.75 -3.90 5.13
CA THR A 51 -12.07 -5.08 4.33
C THR A 51 -13.27 -4.66 3.48
N TYR A 52 -13.01 -4.10 2.30
CA TYR A 52 -14.01 -3.84 1.29
C TYR A 52 -14.41 -5.20 0.73
N THR A 53 -15.18 -5.96 1.50
CA THR A 53 -15.83 -7.22 1.08
C THR A 53 -17.02 -6.97 0.14
N GLY A 54 -17.03 -5.82 -0.55
CA GLY A 54 -18.19 -5.34 -1.29
C GLY A 54 -18.25 -5.78 -2.75
N HIS A 55 -17.15 -6.23 -3.35
CA HIS A 55 -17.11 -6.68 -4.74
C HIS A 55 -16.50 -8.07 -4.81
N THR A 56 -17.35 -9.07 -5.02
CA THR A 56 -16.97 -10.48 -5.17
C THR A 56 -16.01 -10.61 -6.34
N SER A 57 -14.74 -10.94 -6.08
CA SER A 57 -13.85 -11.34 -7.16
C SER A 57 -14.31 -12.68 -7.71
N LEU A 58 -14.40 -12.79 -9.03
CA LEU A 58 -14.86 -13.99 -9.72
C LEU A 58 -13.66 -14.73 -10.31
N VAL A 59 -13.48 -15.99 -9.93
CA VAL A 59 -12.44 -16.83 -10.52
C VAL A 59 -13.01 -17.63 -11.69
N ASP A 60 -12.42 -17.43 -12.87
CA ASP A 60 -12.63 -18.27 -14.05
C ASP A 60 -11.45 -19.23 -14.21
N TYR A 61 -11.64 -20.41 -13.65
CA TYR A 61 -10.70 -21.51 -13.70
C TYR A 61 -10.49 -22.11 -15.10
N SER A 62 -11.36 -21.85 -16.08
CA SER A 62 -11.18 -22.36 -17.44
C SER A 62 -10.15 -21.55 -18.21
N ARG A 63 -10.04 -20.25 -17.89
CA ARG A 63 -9.14 -19.30 -18.56
C ARG A 63 -7.95 -18.88 -17.69
N ASP A 64 -7.87 -19.38 -16.46
CA ASP A 64 -6.87 -19.00 -15.47
C ASP A 64 -6.90 -17.47 -15.21
N ILE A 65 -8.11 -16.92 -14.97
CA ILE A 65 -8.35 -15.48 -14.76
C ILE A 65 -9.16 -15.24 -13.49
N VAL A 66 -8.82 -14.19 -12.75
CA VAL A 66 -9.66 -13.61 -11.68
C VAL A 66 -10.12 -12.22 -12.10
N TYR A 67 -11.42 -11.96 -12.02
CA TYR A 67 -12.02 -10.65 -12.26
C TYR A 67 -12.31 -9.94 -10.94
N PHE A 68 -12.10 -8.62 -10.91
CA PHE A 68 -12.38 -7.75 -9.77
C PHE A 68 -12.62 -6.32 -10.25
N ASP A 69 -13.41 -5.54 -9.50
CA ASP A 69 -13.69 -4.16 -9.91
C ASP A 69 -12.63 -3.18 -9.40
N LYS A 70 -12.30 -3.23 -8.11
CA LYS A 70 -11.35 -2.31 -7.46
C LYS A 70 -10.28 -3.03 -6.66
N VAL A 71 -10.72 -3.90 -5.76
CA VAL A 71 -9.84 -4.63 -4.85
C VAL A 71 -10.07 -6.12 -5.06
N LEU A 72 -8.98 -6.85 -5.20
CA LEU A 72 -8.95 -8.29 -5.24
C LEU A 72 -9.35 -8.82 -3.86
N SER A 73 -10.40 -9.64 -3.84
CA SER A 73 -10.90 -10.28 -2.64
C SER A 73 -11.26 -11.73 -2.96
N LEU A 74 -10.33 -12.62 -2.63
CA LEU A 74 -10.47 -14.06 -2.82
C LEU A 74 -10.41 -14.76 -1.45
N SER A 75 -11.17 -15.85 -1.31
CA SER A 75 -11.06 -16.73 -0.14
C SER A 75 -9.73 -17.49 -0.16
N GLU A 76 -9.31 -17.97 1.02
CA GLU A 76 -8.15 -18.86 1.13
C GLU A 76 -8.33 -20.15 0.30
N GLU A 77 -9.55 -20.67 0.21
CA GLU A 77 -9.89 -21.83 -0.63
C GLU A 77 -9.61 -21.55 -2.12
N ASN A 78 -9.99 -20.36 -2.61
CA ASN A 78 -9.72 -19.98 -3.99
C ASN A 78 -8.20 -19.90 -4.25
N TYR A 79 -7.43 -19.33 -3.33
CA TYR A 79 -5.97 -19.29 -3.44
C TYR A 79 -5.34 -20.68 -3.37
N ALA A 80 -5.86 -21.58 -2.54
CA ALA A 80 -5.39 -22.97 -2.46
C ALA A 80 -5.57 -23.70 -3.80
N LEU A 81 -6.75 -23.58 -4.42
CA LEU A 81 -7.04 -24.18 -5.73
C LEU A 81 -6.18 -23.59 -6.85
N ILE A 82 -5.94 -22.27 -6.84
CA ILE A 82 -5.04 -21.61 -7.79
C ILE A 82 -3.62 -22.13 -7.63
N ASN A 83 -3.11 -22.23 -6.40
CA ASN A 83 -1.79 -22.77 -6.12
C ASN A 83 -1.64 -24.21 -6.58
N GLU A 84 -2.62 -25.07 -6.29
CA GLU A 84 -2.62 -26.46 -6.73
C GLU A 84 -2.46 -26.55 -8.25
N ARG A 85 -3.26 -25.78 -8.99
CA ARG A 85 -3.23 -25.77 -10.47
C ARG A 85 -1.92 -25.24 -11.04
N ILE A 86 -1.31 -24.25 -10.39
CA ILE A 86 0.01 -23.74 -10.79
C ILE A 86 1.07 -24.84 -10.60
N HIS A 87 1.03 -25.57 -9.48
CA HIS A 87 2.01 -26.60 -9.14
C HIS A 87 1.81 -27.93 -9.89
N GLN A 88 0.60 -28.21 -10.37
CA GLN A 88 0.34 -29.37 -11.23
C GLN A 88 1.07 -29.27 -12.59
N ARG A 89 1.53 -28.08 -13.00
CA ARG A 89 2.23 -27.88 -14.26
C ARG A 89 3.75 -28.02 -14.06
N VAL A 90 4.40 -28.80 -14.93
CA VAL A 90 5.82 -29.18 -14.82
C VAL A 90 6.77 -27.99 -14.98
N ASN A 91 6.33 -26.91 -15.63
CA ASN A 91 7.19 -25.78 -15.96
C ASN A 91 7.25 -24.76 -14.82
N LYS A 92 8.47 -24.28 -14.56
CA LYS A 92 8.78 -23.47 -13.38
C LYS A 92 8.59 -21.97 -13.59
N ASN A 93 8.12 -21.52 -14.76
CA ASN A 93 7.95 -20.09 -15.02
C ASN A 93 6.47 -19.75 -15.11
N ILE A 94 6.02 -18.86 -14.25
CA ILE A 94 4.66 -18.33 -14.29
C ILE A 94 4.71 -16.85 -14.62
N THR A 95 3.87 -16.44 -15.56
CA THR A 95 3.61 -15.03 -15.86
C THR A 95 2.24 -14.68 -15.32
N ILE A 96 2.19 -13.67 -14.46
CA ILE A 96 0.96 -13.15 -13.87
C ILE A 96 0.77 -11.74 -14.41
N GLU A 97 -0.31 -11.54 -15.14
CA GLU A 97 -0.62 -10.30 -15.86
C GLU A 97 -1.90 -9.68 -15.31
N ALA A 98 -1.82 -8.43 -14.85
CA ALA A 98 -3.00 -7.63 -14.51
C ALA A 98 -3.38 -6.71 -15.67
N SER A 99 -4.67 -6.58 -15.96
CA SER A 99 -5.17 -5.70 -17.02
C SER A 99 -6.50 -5.06 -16.62
N ASN A 100 -6.79 -3.95 -17.28
CA ASN A 100 -8.11 -3.33 -17.34
C ASN A 100 -8.22 -2.67 -18.72
N ARG A 101 -9.42 -2.66 -19.31
CA ARG A 101 -9.68 -2.02 -20.60
C ARG A 101 -9.22 -0.55 -20.68
N ASP A 102 -9.31 0.17 -19.57
CA ASP A 102 -8.97 1.59 -19.46
C ASP A 102 -7.54 1.83 -18.94
N VAL A 103 -6.68 0.79 -18.88
CA VAL A 103 -5.33 0.88 -18.27
C VAL A 103 -4.43 1.94 -18.89
N ASN A 104 -4.62 2.24 -20.17
CA ASN A 104 -3.88 3.27 -20.91
C ASN A 104 -4.65 4.58 -21.05
N ASN A 105 -5.82 4.69 -20.44
CA ASN A 105 -6.55 5.94 -20.39
C ASN A 105 -5.84 6.92 -19.43
N THR A 106 -5.45 8.08 -19.94
CA THR A 106 -4.82 9.16 -19.17
C THR A 106 -5.73 9.74 -18.09
N ASP A 107 -7.04 9.52 -18.21
CA ASP A 107 -8.04 10.06 -17.30
C ASP A 107 -8.08 9.35 -15.93
N ASN A 108 -7.43 8.19 -15.80
CA ASN A 108 -7.35 7.45 -14.54
C ASN A 108 -5.90 7.07 -14.19
N PRO A 109 -5.08 8.03 -13.74
CA PRO A 109 -3.67 7.79 -13.42
C PRO A 109 -3.47 6.80 -12.26
N HIS A 110 -4.50 6.57 -11.45
CA HIS A 110 -4.44 5.63 -10.33
C HIS A 110 -4.66 4.18 -10.76
N LEU A 111 -5.25 3.91 -11.94
CA LEU A 111 -5.59 2.56 -12.36
C LEU A 111 -4.38 1.63 -12.45
N LYS A 112 -3.26 2.08 -13.05
CA LYS A 112 -2.02 1.28 -13.10
C LYS A 112 -1.49 0.99 -11.70
N ARG A 113 -1.60 1.96 -10.78
CA ARG A 113 -1.19 1.80 -9.39
C ARG A 113 -2.07 0.76 -8.67
N ASP A 114 -3.38 0.84 -8.84
CA ASP A 114 -4.33 -0.08 -8.22
C ASP A 114 -4.17 -1.50 -8.77
N LEU A 115 -3.97 -1.67 -10.08
CA LEU A 115 -3.63 -2.96 -10.68
C LEU A 115 -2.32 -3.52 -10.13
N THR A 116 -1.31 -2.66 -9.93
CA THR A 116 -0.03 -3.06 -9.33
C THR A 116 -0.21 -3.55 -7.90
N TYR A 117 -1.00 -2.84 -7.08
CA TYR A 117 -1.31 -3.28 -5.71
C TYR A 117 -2.01 -4.64 -5.70
N ASN A 118 -3.04 -4.81 -6.52
CA ASN A 118 -3.77 -6.08 -6.60
C ASN A 118 -2.88 -7.23 -7.11
N LEU A 119 -1.99 -6.97 -8.05
CA LEU A 119 -1.05 -7.94 -8.57
C LEU A 119 -0.02 -8.38 -7.52
N LEU A 120 0.49 -7.44 -6.73
CA LEU A 120 1.38 -7.72 -5.61
C LEU A 120 0.65 -8.50 -4.51
N GLU A 121 -0.60 -8.15 -4.21
CA GLU A 121 -1.42 -8.86 -3.23
C GLU A 121 -1.67 -10.30 -3.67
N PHE A 122 -2.08 -10.52 -4.92
CA PHE A 122 -2.23 -11.86 -5.49
C PHE A 122 -0.94 -12.68 -5.35
N LYS A 123 0.21 -12.10 -5.72
CA LYS A 123 1.51 -12.78 -5.62
C LYS A 123 1.84 -13.25 -4.20
N LYS A 124 1.49 -12.49 -3.15
CA LYS A 124 1.78 -12.90 -1.76
C LYS A 124 1.14 -14.23 -1.39
N HIS A 125 0.01 -14.56 -2.01
CA HIS A 125 -0.71 -15.80 -1.77
C HIS A 125 -0.30 -16.94 -2.70
N ILE A 126 0.57 -16.69 -3.69
CA ILE A 126 1.08 -17.74 -4.57
C ILE A 126 2.34 -18.37 -3.96
N ASP A 127 2.40 -19.71 -3.88
CA ASP A 127 3.61 -20.39 -3.42
C ASP A 127 4.70 -20.30 -4.51
N THR A 128 5.74 -19.51 -4.23
CA THR A 128 6.84 -19.26 -5.16
C THR A 128 8.08 -20.12 -4.90
N ARG A 129 8.04 -21.11 -3.99
CA ARG A 129 9.25 -21.85 -3.57
C ARG A 129 9.97 -22.58 -4.70
N SER A 130 9.23 -23.02 -5.71
CA SER A 130 9.76 -23.82 -6.82
C SER A 130 9.57 -23.18 -8.20
N ILE A 131 9.00 -21.98 -8.25
CA ILE A 131 8.58 -21.30 -9.48
C ILE A 131 9.10 -19.86 -9.55
N ARG A 132 9.57 -19.46 -10.73
CA ARG A 132 9.93 -18.09 -11.07
C ARG A 132 8.68 -17.35 -11.52
N VAL A 133 8.36 -16.27 -10.82
CA VAL A 133 7.18 -15.43 -11.09
C VAL A 133 7.58 -14.15 -11.80
N THR A 134 7.00 -13.93 -12.98
CA THR A 134 7.04 -12.65 -13.69
C THR A 134 5.72 -11.92 -13.47
N LEU A 135 5.80 -10.67 -13.03
CA LEU A 135 4.64 -9.79 -12.88
C LEU A 135 4.61 -8.78 -14.03
N LYS A 136 3.45 -8.56 -14.63
CA LYS A 136 3.26 -7.57 -15.70
C LYS A 136 1.92 -6.87 -15.57
N ILE A 137 1.89 -5.58 -15.86
CA ILE A 137 0.65 -4.88 -16.19
C ILE A 137 0.53 -4.92 -17.72
N SER A 138 -0.53 -5.51 -18.23
CA SER A 138 -0.73 -5.61 -19.68
C SER A 138 -1.43 -4.38 -20.21
N ASP A 139 -0.96 -3.90 -21.35
CA ASP A 139 -1.62 -2.86 -22.14
C ASP A 139 -2.76 -3.42 -22.99
N ASP A 140 -2.79 -4.74 -23.18
CA ASP A 140 -3.84 -5.45 -23.92
C ASP A 140 -5.07 -5.73 -23.04
N ASP A 141 -6.28 -5.69 -23.64
CA ASP A 141 -7.53 -6.08 -22.98
C ASP A 141 -7.64 -7.61 -22.88
N ILE A 142 -6.91 -8.17 -21.91
CA ILE A 142 -6.94 -9.59 -21.56
C ILE A 142 -8.26 -9.96 -20.87
N CYS A 143 -8.90 -9.00 -20.21
CA CYS A 143 -10.10 -9.22 -19.40
C CYS A 143 -11.35 -9.40 -20.25
N GLN A 144 -11.40 -8.78 -21.44
CA GLN A 144 -12.58 -8.81 -22.33
C GLN A 144 -13.86 -8.38 -21.59
N SER A 145 -13.70 -7.52 -20.59
CA SER A 145 -14.74 -7.10 -19.65
C SER A 145 -14.45 -5.66 -19.19
N LYS A 146 -15.46 -5.02 -18.59
CA LYS A 146 -15.28 -3.71 -17.95
C LYS A 146 -14.55 -3.80 -16.61
N SER A 147 -14.54 -4.97 -15.99
CA SER A 147 -13.84 -5.21 -14.73
C SER A 147 -12.34 -5.41 -14.98
N SER A 148 -11.53 -5.07 -13.98
CA SER A 148 -10.12 -5.43 -13.96
C SER A 148 -9.96 -6.95 -13.82
N CYS A 149 -8.82 -7.48 -14.23
CA CYS A 149 -8.53 -8.88 -14.05
C CYS A 149 -7.04 -9.16 -13.84
N ILE A 150 -6.78 -10.33 -13.25
CA ILE A 150 -5.46 -10.95 -13.17
C ILE A 150 -5.52 -12.29 -13.88
N LYS A 151 -4.66 -12.49 -14.88
CA LYS A 151 -4.49 -13.76 -15.59
C LYS A 151 -3.16 -14.39 -15.21
N TRP A 152 -3.11 -15.70 -15.06
CA TRP A 152 -1.84 -16.42 -14.95
C TRP A 152 -1.63 -17.39 -16.11
N SER A 153 -0.38 -17.50 -16.55
CA SER A 153 0.08 -18.42 -17.58
C SER A 153 1.32 -19.14 -17.09
N VAL A 154 1.33 -20.46 -17.18
CA VAL A 154 2.52 -21.28 -16.91
C VAL A 154 3.19 -21.60 -18.23
N ASN A 155 4.46 -21.20 -18.36
CA ASN A 155 5.27 -21.28 -19.57
C ASN A 155 6.43 -22.25 -19.39
#